data_AF-A0A9D6VF65-F1
#
_entry.id   AF-A0A9D6VF65-F1
#
_cell.length_a   1.000
_cell.length_b   1.000
_cell.length_c   1.000
_cell.angle_alpha   90.00
_cell.angle_beta   90.00
_cell.angle_gamma   90.00
#
_symmetry.space_group_name_H-M   'P 1'
#
loop_
_entity.id
_entity.type
_entity.pdbx_description
1 polymer ?
#
loop_
_entity_poly.entity_id
_entity_poly.type
_entity_poly.pdbx_seq_one_letter_code
_entity_poly.pdbx_strand_id
1 'polypeptide(L)'
;MEATLTRPSSKILPSLGVILAAGGFLLLGWFAFLWFDPGPAPYQYRLVEEGGIEKFPKLELGAWPDLKLTKQEIHVEGMEEAIAAAYIARRGNSKPVMIGWENHVGEPMIFLDSKLSELSILAPAISKHMPKDAAILAWWDTSRQIQLLTGLDPVFTTQLNEPLIMPMVWKPRMESIAKYERDFWAAPPTEEEERKFQRFADALASEPKEGVEILRELVGGREGYVVVHIADIYKLGLMRPDRIGVAYKDFPVKGSTDVHGVNIMIKRWEGDNKYAGHTVHGFSDNIFRAYFLTDEKSTKTLLAQMLPMTTSLILDFQPVQLVYKEGGYLVYKIPSAQPSNN
;
A
#
# COMPACT_ATOMS: atom_id res chain seq x y z
N MET A 1 61.65 -69.97 -19.61
CA MET A 1 61.51 -68.56 -20.06
C MET A 1 60.34 -67.97 -19.30
N GLU A 2 60.65 -67.11 -18.32
CA GLU A 2 59.67 -66.40 -17.51
C GLU A 2 58.99 -65.32 -18.36
N ALA A 3 57.66 -65.22 -18.28
CA ALA A 3 56.90 -64.10 -18.80
C ALA A 3 56.28 -63.37 -17.60
N THR A 4 56.92 -62.26 -17.22
CA THR A 4 56.42 -61.25 -16.28
C THR A 4 55.12 -60.64 -16.79
N LEU A 5 54.00 -60.91 -16.11
CA LEU A 5 52.75 -60.17 -16.27
C LEU A 5 52.81 -58.87 -15.44
N THR A 6 52.88 -57.74 -16.14
CA THR A 6 52.73 -56.40 -15.57
C THR A 6 51.28 -56.18 -15.12
N ARG A 7 51.06 -55.88 -13.83
CA ARG A 7 49.76 -55.44 -13.29
C ARG A 7 49.43 -54.02 -13.77
N PRO A 8 48.25 -53.75 -14.35
CA PRO A 8 47.80 -52.38 -14.60
C PRO A 8 47.38 -51.71 -13.28
N SER A 9 47.81 -50.45 -13.14
CA SER A 9 47.59 -49.53 -12.02
C SER A 9 46.12 -49.42 -11.58
N SER A 10 45.86 -49.71 -10.30
CA SER A 10 44.56 -49.69 -9.62
C SER A 10 44.03 -48.29 -9.24
N LYS A 11 44.45 -47.22 -9.95
CA LYS A 11 44.08 -45.83 -9.60
C LYS A 11 42.78 -45.34 -10.26
N ILE A 12 42.18 -46.12 -11.16
CA ILE A 12 40.99 -45.70 -11.95
C ILE A 12 39.67 -45.90 -11.18
N LEU A 13 39.59 -46.89 -10.29
CA LEU A 13 38.38 -47.11 -9.46
C LEU A 13 38.13 -46.05 -8.37
N PRO A 14 39.13 -45.63 -7.56
CA PRO A 14 38.87 -44.66 -6.50
C PRO A 14 38.59 -43.24 -7.04
N SER A 15 39.11 -42.87 -8.21
CA SER A 15 38.81 -41.58 -8.84
C SER A 15 37.38 -41.52 -9.38
N LEU A 16 36.83 -42.63 -9.88
CA LEU A 16 35.45 -42.70 -10.36
C LEU A 16 34.43 -42.51 -9.21
N GLY A 17 34.72 -43.09 -8.03
CA GLY A 17 33.88 -42.95 -6.85
C GLY A 17 33.83 -41.52 -6.30
N VAL A 18 34.96 -40.80 -6.31
CA VAL A 18 35.03 -39.39 -5.89
C VAL A 18 34.28 -38.47 -6.86
N ILE A 19 34.38 -38.72 -8.16
CA ILE A 19 33.64 -37.95 -9.19
C ILE A 19 32.13 -38.18 -9.06
N LEU A 20 31.68 -39.41 -8.81
CA LEU A 20 30.26 -39.71 -8.61
C LEU A 20 29.70 -39.06 -7.34
N ALA A 21 30.46 -39.09 -6.23
CA ALA A 21 30.05 -38.43 -4.99
C ALA A 21 29.99 -36.90 -5.15
N ALA A 22 31.01 -36.29 -5.77
CA ALA A 22 31.02 -34.86 -6.05
C ALA A 22 29.88 -34.44 -7.00
N GLY A 23 29.59 -35.23 -8.04
CA GLY A 23 28.45 -35.02 -8.93
C GLY A 23 27.12 -35.15 -8.20
N GLY A 24 26.98 -36.12 -7.28
CA GLY A 24 25.80 -36.27 -6.43
C GLY A 24 25.57 -35.07 -5.50
N PHE A 25 26.62 -34.55 -4.85
CA PHE A 25 26.51 -33.34 -4.03
C PHE A 25 26.21 -32.08 -4.85
N LEU A 26 26.75 -31.96 -6.08
CA LEU A 26 26.40 -30.88 -6.99
C LEU A 26 24.93 -30.94 -7.42
N LEU A 27 24.42 -32.12 -7.76
CA LEU A 27 23.01 -32.30 -8.12
C LEU A 27 22.08 -32.05 -6.93
N LEU A 28 22.44 -32.49 -5.72
CA LEU A 28 21.69 -32.18 -4.50
C LEU A 28 21.72 -30.70 -4.16
N GLY A 29 22.87 -30.03 -4.31
CA GLY A 29 23.00 -28.59 -4.14
C GLY A 29 22.18 -27.81 -5.18
N TRP A 30 22.17 -28.27 -6.43
CA TRP A 30 21.35 -27.71 -7.51
C TRP A 30 19.85 -27.95 -7.28
N PHE A 31 19.46 -29.14 -6.83
CA PHE A 31 18.08 -29.46 -6.52
C PHE A 31 17.59 -28.68 -5.29
N ALA A 32 18.43 -28.54 -4.26
CA ALA A 32 18.17 -27.65 -3.14
C ALA A 32 18.03 -26.20 -3.63
N PHE A 33 18.91 -25.72 -4.49
CA PHE A 33 18.83 -24.39 -5.08
C PHE A 33 17.52 -24.17 -5.84
N LEU A 34 17.12 -25.09 -6.72
CA LEU A 34 15.84 -25.01 -7.44
C LEU A 34 14.62 -25.14 -6.52
N TRP A 35 14.73 -25.92 -5.45
CA TRP A 35 13.65 -26.09 -4.47
C TRP A 35 13.48 -24.86 -3.57
N PHE A 36 14.56 -24.11 -3.35
CA PHE A 36 14.59 -22.88 -2.55
C PHE A 36 14.54 -21.59 -3.38
N ASP A 37 14.60 -21.66 -4.71
CA ASP A 37 14.38 -20.49 -5.56
C ASP A 37 12.86 -20.29 -5.74
N PRO A 38 12.25 -19.27 -5.12
CA PRO A 38 10.81 -19.04 -5.20
C PRO A 38 10.33 -18.69 -6.62
N GLY A 39 11.23 -18.55 -7.58
CA GLY A 39 10.95 -18.14 -8.95
C GLY A 39 10.66 -16.63 -9.04
N PRO A 40 10.44 -16.12 -10.26
CA PRO A 40 10.20 -14.70 -10.48
C PRO A 40 8.84 -14.25 -9.89
N ALA A 41 8.69 -12.93 -9.74
CA ALA A 41 7.40 -12.33 -9.41
C ALA A 41 6.32 -12.86 -10.41
N PRO A 42 5.12 -13.21 -9.92
CA PRO A 42 4.10 -13.87 -10.75
C PRO A 42 3.42 -12.94 -11.76
N TYR A 43 3.75 -11.64 -11.74
CA TYR A 43 3.19 -10.64 -12.63
C TYR A 43 4.26 -9.72 -13.21
N GLN A 44 3.89 -8.99 -14.26
CA GLN A 44 4.72 -7.99 -14.91
C GLN A 44 3.91 -6.74 -15.29
N TYR A 45 4.54 -5.57 -15.11
CA TYR A 45 4.07 -4.32 -15.70
C TYR A 45 4.37 -4.28 -17.20
N ARG A 46 3.36 -3.97 -18.01
CA ARG A 46 3.48 -3.74 -19.45
C ARG A 46 3.01 -2.34 -19.80
N LEU A 47 3.88 -1.55 -20.41
CA LEU A 47 3.53 -0.20 -20.87
C LEU A 47 2.53 -0.31 -22.02
N VAL A 48 1.36 0.32 -21.83
CA VAL A 48 0.30 0.36 -22.84
C VAL A 48 0.23 1.74 -23.49
N GLU A 49 0.38 2.79 -22.68
CA GLU A 49 0.25 4.15 -23.18
C GLU A 49 1.15 5.12 -22.40
N GLU A 50 1.70 6.12 -23.10
CA GLU A 50 2.50 7.20 -22.51
C GLU A 50 2.15 8.54 -23.17
N GLY A 51 2.10 9.61 -22.37
CA GLY A 51 1.84 10.97 -22.85
C GLY A 51 1.70 12.01 -21.73
N GLY A 52 1.26 13.21 -22.07
CA GLY A 52 0.87 14.21 -21.09
C GLY A 52 -0.56 13.97 -20.58
N ILE A 53 -1.05 14.91 -19.76
CA ILE A 53 -2.39 14.84 -19.16
C ILE A 53 -3.52 14.77 -20.20
N GLU A 54 -3.29 15.30 -21.40
CA GLU A 54 -4.26 15.33 -22.50
C GLU A 54 -4.65 13.93 -23.02
N LYS A 55 -3.76 12.94 -22.88
CA LYS A 55 -4.08 11.55 -23.24
C LYS A 55 -4.92 10.84 -22.18
N PHE A 56 -4.96 11.38 -20.95
CA PHE A 56 -5.63 10.77 -19.82
C PHE A 56 -6.68 11.72 -19.20
N PRO A 57 -7.66 12.22 -19.99
CA PRO A 57 -8.60 13.25 -19.52
C PRO A 57 -9.46 12.79 -18.34
N LYS A 58 -9.69 11.48 -18.23
CA LYS A 58 -10.46 10.86 -17.13
C LYS A 58 -9.78 10.97 -15.76
N LEU A 59 -8.47 11.26 -15.72
CA LEU A 59 -7.72 11.41 -14.47
C LEU A 59 -7.87 12.79 -13.83
N GLU A 60 -8.50 13.75 -14.53
CA GLU A 60 -8.82 15.10 -14.02
C GLU A 60 -7.60 15.89 -13.50
N LEU A 61 -6.42 15.66 -14.08
CA LEU A 61 -5.16 16.30 -13.68
C LEU A 61 -4.91 17.66 -14.36
N GLY A 62 -5.98 18.38 -14.74
CA GLY A 62 -5.88 19.64 -15.48
C GLY A 62 -5.05 20.73 -14.79
N ALA A 63 -4.93 20.69 -13.47
CA ALA A 63 -4.12 21.61 -12.68
C ALA A 63 -2.60 21.37 -12.80
N TRP A 64 -2.16 20.26 -13.41
CA TRP A 64 -0.76 19.86 -13.50
C TRP A 64 -0.37 19.46 -14.94
N PRO A 65 -0.37 20.42 -15.89
CA PRO A 65 -0.08 20.17 -17.30
C PRO A 65 1.36 19.71 -17.58
N ASP A 66 2.25 19.85 -16.60
CA ASP A 66 3.66 19.48 -16.67
C ASP A 66 3.92 18.00 -16.35
N LEU A 67 2.90 17.24 -15.93
CA LEU A 67 3.03 15.82 -15.60
C LEU A 67 3.13 14.96 -16.87
N LYS A 68 4.10 14.05 -16.86
CA LYS A 68 4.17 12.93 -17.79
C LYS A 68 3.51 11.71 -17.16
N LEU A 69 2.65 11.06 -17.92
CA LEU A 69 1.83 9.95 -17.48
C LEU A 69 2.12 8.71 -18.30
N THR A 70 2.10 7.56 -17.64
CA THR A 70 2.13 6.24 -18.27
C THR A 70 1.00 5.39 -17.72
N LYS A 71 0.34 4.64 -18.59
CA LYS A 71 -0.55 3.54 -18.24
C LYS A 71 0.21 2.23 -18.38
N GLN A 72 0.28 1.49 -17.29
CA GLN A 72 0.82 0.14 -17.24
C GLN A 72 -0.31 -0.85 -17.02
N GLU A 73 -0.34 -1.94 -17.75
CA GLU A 73 -1.18 -3.09 -17.42
C GLU A 73 -0.37 -4.13 -16.65
N ILE A 74 -1.03 -4.76 -15.69
CA ILE A 74 -0.42 -5.81 -14.88
C ILE A 74 -0.91 -7.14 -15.39
N HIS A 75 0.02 -7.97 -15.86
CA HIS A 75 -0.25 -9.28 -16.46
C HIS A 75 0.34 -10.38 -15.60
N VAL A 76 -0.45 -11.42 -15.32
CA VAL A 76 -0.01 -12.63 -14.61
C VAL A 76 0.27 -13.73 -15.62
N GLU A 77 1.32 -14.51 -15.38
CA GLU A 77 1.63 -15.65 -16.25
C GLU A 77 0.46 -16.65 -16.29
N GLY A 78 0.01 -16.99 -17.49
CA GLY A 78 -1.11 -17.92 -17.71
C GLY A 78 -2.51 -17.28 -17.70
N MET A 79 -2.63 -15.96 -17.51
CA MET A 79 -3.88 -15.22 -17.71
C MET A 79 -3.83 -14.43 -19.02
N GLU A 80 -4.92 -14.46 -19.79
CA GLU A 80 -5.02 -13.70 -21.06
C GLU A 80 -5.28 -12.21 -20.81
N GLU A 81 -6.11 -11.89 -19.81
CA GLU A 81 -6.50 -10.52 -19.49
C GLU A 81 -5.60 -9.91 -18.41
N ALA A 82 -5.43 -8.58 -18.47
CA ALA A 82 -4.74 -7.83 -17.44
C ALA A 82 -5.54 -7.84 -16.13
N ILE A 83 -4.87 -8.15 -15.02
CA ILE A 83 -5.48 -8.21 -13.69
C ILE A 83 -5.68 -6.84 -13.07
N ALA A 84 -4.95 -5.82 -13.53
CA ALA A 84 -5.08 -4.45 -13.09
C ALA A 84 -4.47 -3.46 -14.11
N ALA A 85 -4.82 -2.19 -13.97
CA ALA A 85 -4.18 -1.06 -14.65
C ALA A 85 -3.63 -0.04 -13.64
N ALA A 86 -2.41 0.42 -13.88
CA ALA A 86 -1.71 1.42 -13.09
C ALA A 86 -1.50 2.69 -13.90
N TYR A 87 -1.80 3.83 -13.29
CA TYR A 87 -1.49 5.15 -13.83
C TYR A 87 -0.36 5.75 -13.01
N ILE A 88 0.77 5.97 -13.67
CA ILE A 88 2.01 6.42 -13.05
C ILE A 88 2.36 7.79 -13.59
N ALA A 89 2.63 8.73 -12.69
CA ALA A 89 3.02 10.08 -13.02
C ALA A 89 4.48 10.38 -12.66
N ARG A 90 5.08 11.28 -13.44
CA ARG A 90 6.40 11.86 -13.20
C ARG A 90 6.38 13.35 -13.53
N ARG A 91 6.99 14.16 -12.66
CA ARG A 91 7.30 15.57 -12.95
C ARG A 91 8.79 15.70 -13.30
N GLY A 92 9.12 16.06 -14.53
CA GLY A 92 10.53 16.13 -14.98
C GLY A 92 11.27 14.81 -14.78
N ASN A 93 12.41 14.85 -14.08
CA ASN A 93 13.24 13.67 -13.76
C ASN A 93 12.95 13.07 -12.36
N SER A 94 11.81 13.43 -11.75
CA SER A 94 11.41 12.83 -10.46
C SER A 94 11.09 11.34 -10.58
N LYS A 95 11.12 10.65 -9.44
CA LYS A 95 10.79 9.23 -9.34
C LYS A 95 9.33 8.98 -9.74
N PRO A 96 9.00 7.83 -10.35
CA PRO A 96 7.61 7.46 -10.67
C PRO A 96 6.75 7.41 -9.42
N VAL A 97 5.55 7.99 -9.48
CA VAL A 97 4.55 7.95 -8.43
C VAL A 97 3.29 7.31 -8.97
N MET A 98 2.77 6.29 -8.27
CA MET A 98 1.45 5.74 -8.57
C MET A 98 0.38 6.77 -8.20
N ILE A 99 -0.42 7.19 -9.17
CA ILE A 99 -1.50 8.17 -8.95
C ILE A 99 -2.89 7.54 -9.14
N GLY A 100 -2.98 6.38 -9.79
CA GLY A 100 -4.24 5.67 -9.97
C GLY A 100 -4.00 4.18 -10.10
N TRP A 101 -4.90 3.40 -9.51
CA TRP A 101 -4.91 1.95 -9.60
C TRP A 101 -6.33 1.47 -9.86
N GLU A 102 -6.48 0.58 -10.83
CA GLU A 102 -7.73 -0.06 -11.22
C GLU A 102 -7.55 -1.58 -11.17
N ASN A 103 -8.11 -2.23 -10.16
CA ASN A 103 -8.20 -3.70 -10.08
C ASN A 103 -9.29 -4.19 -11.03
N HIS A 104 -8.95 -5.18 -11.87
CA HIS A 104 -9.91 -5.88 -12.73
C HIS A 104 -10.34 -7.23 -12.13
N VAL A 105 -9.81 -7.57 -10.95
CA VAL A 105 -10.17 -8.76 -10.18
C VAL A 105 -10.88 -8.36 -8.88
N GLY A 106 -11.63 -9.29 -8.29
CA GLY A 106 -12.48 -9.02 -7.11
C GLY A 106 -11.75 -8.83 -5.78
N GLU A 107 -10.42 -8.92 -5.75
CA GLU A 107 -9.60 -8.79 -4.54
C GLU A 107 -8.53 -7.71 -4.75
N PRO A 108 -8.24 -6.85 -3.75
CA PRO A 108 -7.15 -5.90 -3.84
C PRO A 108 -5.81 -6.61 -3.99
N MET A 109 -5.00 -6.18 -4.94
CA MET A 109 -3.66 -6.70 -5.17
C MET A 109 -2.69 -5.57 -5.45
N ILE A 110 -1.49 -5.68 -4.86
CA ILE A 110 -0.36 -4.75 -4.96
C ILE A 110 -0.68 -3.38 -4.35
N PHE A 111 -1.69 -2.69 -4.88
CA PHE A 111 -2.22 -1.43 -4.38
C PHE A 111 -3.71 -1.55 -4.07
N LEU A 112 -4.17 -0.67 -3.18
CA LEU A 112 -5.60 -0.41 -3.05
C LEU A 112 -6.01 0.56 -4.14
N ASP A 113 -7.13 0.27 -4.76
CA ASP A 113 -7.76 1.20 -5.66
C ASP A 113 -8.10 2.52 -4.95
N SER A 114 -7.87 3.63 -5.64
CA SER A 114 -8.15 4.97 -5.11
C SER A 114 -8.80 5.83 -6.18
N LYS A 115 -9.78 6.65 -5.79
CA LYS A 115 -10.44 7.57 -6.69
C LYS A 115 -9.59 8.84 -6.86
N LEU A 116 -8.81 8.91 -7.93
CA LEU A 116 -7.89 10.03 -8.20
C LEU A 116 -8.59 11.40 -8.25
N SER A 117 -9.86 11.46 -8.66
CA SER A 117 -10.62 12.72 -8.66
C SER A 117 -10.76 13.35 -7.27
N GLU A 118 -10.77 12.54 -6.20
CA GLU A 118 -10.81 13.09 -4.83
C GLU A 118 -9.48 13.75 -4.48
N LEU A 119 -8.37 13.15 -4.93
CA LEU A 119 -7.04 13.66 -4.70
C LEU A 119 -6.73 14.92 -5.53
N SER A 120 -7.28 15.03 -6.74
CA SER A 120 -7.15 16.22 -7.59
C SER A 120 -7.83 17.45 -6.98
N ILE A 121 -8.83 17.25 -6.12
CA ILE A 121 -9.48 18.32 -5.33
C ILE A 121 -8.73 18.58 -4.02
N LEU A 122 -8.28 17.52 -3.34
CA LEU A 122 -7.55 17.61 -2.07
C LEU A 122 -6.22 18.35 -2.20
N ALA A 123 -5.42 18.04 -3.22
CA ALA A 123 -4.06 18.59 -3.37
C ALA A 123 -4.04 20.13 -3.48
N PRO A 124 -4.89 20.79 -4.28
CA PRO A 124 -5.02 22.25 -4.28
C PRO A 124 -5.41 22.83 -2.92
N ALA A 125 -6.31 22.18 -2.18
CA ALA A 125 -6.71 22.62 -0.84
C ALA A 125 -5.54 22.56 0.14
N ILE A 126 -4.79 21.46 0.14
CA ILE A 126 -3.55 21.29 0.92
C ILE A 126 -2.55 22.41 0.57
N SER A 127 -2.26 22.60 -0.73
CA SER A 127 -1.29 23.60 -1.19
C SER A 127 -1.68 25.03 -0.83
N LYS A 128 -2.98 25.32 -0.70
CA LYS A 128 -3.50 26.66 -0.39
C LYS A 128 -3.51 26.95 1.11
N HIS A 129 -3.78 25.94 1.94
CA HIS A 129 -4.11 26.15 3.35
C HIS A 129 -3.04 25.66 4.33
N MET A 130 -2.13 24.78 3.91
CA MET A 130 -1.04 24.31 4.77
C MET A 130 0.18 25.23 4.71
N PRO A 131 0.84 25.51 5.85
CA PRO A 131 2.15 26.14 5.87
C PRO A 131 3.17 25.35 5.04
N LYS A 132 4.10 26.04 4.37
CA LYS A 132 5.10 25.41 3.49
C LYS A 132 6.09 24.52 4.25
N ASP A 133 6.32 24.79 5.53
CA ASP A 133 7.23 24.08 6.42
C ASP A 133 6.51 23.06 7.32
N ALA A 134 5.18 22.90 7.17
CA ALA A 134 4.40 21.96 7.93
C ALA A 134 4.85 20.50 7.69
N ALA A 135 4.80 19.69 8.73
CA ALA A 135 5.04 18.26 8.63
C ALA A 135 3.74 17.55 8.21
N ILE A 136 3.76 16.87 7.07
CA ILE A 136 2.63 16.06 6.60
C ILE A 136 2.94 14.59 6.81
N LEU A 137 2.14 13.93 7.65
CA LEU A 137 2.12 12.49 7.84
C LEU A 137 0.94 11.91 7.05
N ALA A 138 1.19 11.00 6.13
CA ALA A 138 0.14 10.23 5.46
C ALA A 138 0.65 8.82 5.22
N TRP A 139 -0.19 7.92 4.70
CA TRP A 139 0.34 6.67 4.16
C TRP A 139 1.38 6.96 3.06
N TRP A 140 2.35 6.06 2.84
CA TRP A 140 3.49 6.35 1.98
C TRP A 140 3.09 6.67 0.54
N ASP A 141 2.07 5.99 0.00
CA ASP A 141 1.56 6.21 -1.35
C ASP A 141 0.89 7.59 -1.46
N THR A 142 -0.02 7.92 -0.55
CA THR A 142 -0.65 9.24 -0.46
C THR A 142 0.38 10.35 -0.25
N SER A 143 1.40 10.12 0.58
CA SER A 143 2.47 11.11 0.83
C SER A 143 3.20 11.46 -0.47
N ARG A 144 3.58 10.45 -1.26
CA ARG A 144 4.25 10.66 -2.55
C ARG A 144 3.36 11.38 -3.55
N GLN A 145 2.07 11.07 -3.56
CA GLN A 145 1.11 11.77 -4.41
C GLN A 145 0.95 13.24 -3.98
N ILE A 146 0.87 13.53 -2.68
CA ILE A 146 0.85 14.90 -2.15
C ILE A 146 2.13 15.64 -2.57
N GLN A 147 3.31 15.05 -2.41
CA GLN A 147 4.57 15.67 -2.83
C GLN A 147 4.55 15.98 -4.34
N LEU A 148 4.11 15.04 -5.17
CA LEU A 148 4.00 15.25 -6.62
C LEU A 148 3.03 16.39 -6.96
N LEU A 149 1.83 16.42 -6.37
CA LEU A 149 0.78 17.35 -6.76
C LEU A 149 0.93 18.73 -6.12
N THR A 150 1.52 18.83 -4.93
CA THR A 150 1.60 20.10 -4.19
C THR A 150 3.01 20.71 -4.16
N GLY A 151 4.04 19.88 -4.36
CA GLY A 151 5.44 20.28 -4.16
C GLY A 151 5.84 20.47 -2.69
N LEU A 152 4.94 20.17 -1.73
CA LEU A 152 5.28 20.11 -0.31
C LEU A 152 6.17 18.91 -0.02
N ASP A 153 6.77 18.89 1.18
CA ASP A 153 7.69 17.83 1.61
C ASP A 153 7.12 17.02 2.79
N PRO A 154 6.29 15.99 2.52
CA PRO A 154 5.80 15.05 3.52
C PRO A 154 6.93 14.28 4.20
N VAL A 155 6.63 13.68 5.36
CA VAL A 155 7.61 12.89 6.12
C VAL A 155 8.06 11.63 5.37
N PHE A 156 7.18 11.07 4.52
CA PHE A 156 7.46 9.89 3.70
C PHE A 156 7.46 10.28 2.23
N THR A 157 8.56 10.00 1.52
CA THR A 157 8.79 10.43 0.13
C THR A 157 9.23 9.27 -0.78
N THR A 158 9.60 8.13 -0.19
CA THR A 158 10.06 6.95 -0.93
C THR A 158 9.00 5.86 -1.04
N GLN A 159 9.22 4.92 -1.97
CA GLN A 159 8.30 3.81 -2.23
C GLN A 159 8.50 2.70 -1.19
N LEU A 160 7.82 2.81 -0.06
CA LEU A 160 7.93 1.84 1.04
C LEU A 160 7.32 0.46 0.70
N ASN A 161 6.26 0.40 -0.12
CA ASN A 161 5.57 -0.85 -0.49
C ASN A 161 5.02 -1.65 0.72
N GLU A 162 4.57 -0.95 1.77
CA GLU A 162 4.07 -1.57 2.99
C GLU A 162 2.58 -1.22 3.27
N PRO A 163 1.71 -2.20 3.54
CA PRO A 163 1.95 -3.64 3.43
C PRO A 163 2.08 -4.08 1.97
N LEU A 164 2.73 -5.22 1.74
CA LEU A 164 2.63 -5.93 0.46
C LEU A 164 1.27 -6.62 0.39
N ILE A 165 0.38 -6.08 -0.44
CA ILE A 165 -0.97 -6.62 -0.66
C ILE A 165 -0.86 -7.68 -1.75
N MET A 166 -1.07 -8.95 -1.42
CA MET A 166 -0.99 -10.03 -2.40
C MET A 166 -1.93 -11.19 -2.06
N PRO A 167 -2.43 -11.92 -3.08
CA PRO A 167 -3.16 -13.16 -2.86
C PRO A 167 -2.32 -14.17 -2.05
N MET A 168 -2.99 -14.99 -1.23
CA MET A 168 -2.31 -16.01 -0.42
C MET A 168 -1.44 -16.97 -1.24
N VAL A 169 -1.86 -17.27 -2.47
CA VAL A 169 -1.12 -18.14 -3.40
C VAL A 169 0.25 -17.58 -3.80
N TRP A 170 0.46 -16.27 -3.67
CA TRP A 170 1.73 -15.60 -3.99
C TRP A 170 2.64 -15.45 -2.78
N LYS A 171 2.17 -15.78 -1.57
CA LYS A 171 2.96 -15.67 -0.33
C LYS A 171 4.34 -16.37 -0.40
N PRO A 172 4.49 -17.56 -1.02
CA PRO A 172 5.81 -18.17 -1.19
C PRO A 172 6.79 -17.34 -2.04
N ARG A 173 6.30 -16.40 -2.86
CA ARG A 173 7.09 -15.53 -3.75
C ARG A 173 7.24 -14.10 -3.21
N MET A 174 6.95 -13.87 -1.93
CA MET A 174 6.95 -12.54 -1.32
C MET A 174 8.26 -11.78 -1.54
N GLU A 175 9.42 -12.43 -1.36
CA GLU A 175 10.73 -11.79 -1.56
C GLU A 175 10.99 -11.39 -3.02
N SER A 176 10.62 -12.26 -3.96
CA SER A 176 10.70 -11.97 -5.40
C SER A 176 9.81 -10.81 -5.81
N ILE A 177 8.59 -10.74 -5.26
CA ILE A 177 7.66 -9.62 -5.47
C ILE A 177 8.25 -8.33 -4.89
N ALA A 178 8.71 -8.37 -3.64
CA ALA A 178 9.30 -7.20 -2.98
C ALA A 178 10.51 -6.66 -3.75
N LYS A 179 11.36 -7.55 -4.27
CA LYS A 179 12.49 -7.18 -5.12
C LYS A 179 12.02 -6.57 -6.44
N TYR A 180 11.08 -7.21 -7.12
CA TYR A 180 10.54 -6.73 -8.39
C TYR A 180 9.94 -5.31 -8.26
N GLU A 181 9.15 -5.06 -7.22
CA GLU A 181 8.58 -3.75 -6.94
C GLU A 181 9.68 -2.71 -6.66
N ARG A 182 10.68 -3.03 -5.83
CA ARG A 182 11.79 -2.08 -5.56
C ARG A 182 12.55 -1.71 -6.85
N ASP A 183 12.82 -2.69 -7.70
CA ASP A 183 13.52 -2.48 -8.96
C ASP A 183 12.68 -1.61 -9.92
N PHE A 184 11.37 -1.88 -10.02
CA PHE A 184 10.46 -1.12 -10.88
C PHE A 184 10.33 0.35 -10.46
N TRP A 185 10.14 0.60 -9.16
CA TRP A 185 9.93 1.96 -8.64
C TRP A 185 11.22 2.77 -8.51
N ALA A 186 12.38 2.10 -8.44
CA ALA A 186 13.71 2.69 -8.33
C ALA A 186 13.82 3.79 -7.24
N ALA A 187 13.06 3.63 -6.16
CA ALA A 187 12.97 4.58 -5.05
C ALA A 187 12.93 3.82 -3.70
N PRO A 188 13.97 3.02 -3.38
CA PRO A 188 13.99 2.27 -2.14
C PRO A 188 14.04 3.25 -0.94
N PRO A 189 13.34 2.93 0.15
CA PRO A 189 13.37 3.72 1.36
C PRO A 189 14.72 3.59 2.09
N THR A 190 15.00 4.56 2.96
CA THR A 190 16.10 4.43 3.93
C THR A 190 15.61 3.69 5.17
N GLU A 191 16.51 3.02 5.90
CA GLU A 191 16.16 2.34 7.18
C GLU A 191 15.52 3.30 8.19
N GLU A 192 15.92 4.58 8.19
CA GLU A 192 15.32 5.59 9.06
C GLU A 192 13.87 5.88 8.67
N GLU A 193 13.59 6.01 7.37
CA GLU A 193 12.25 6.26 6.86
C GLU A 193 11.33 5.05 7.07
N GLU A 194 11.82 3.83 6.82
CA GLU A 194 11.13 2.58 7.18
C GLU A 194 10.76 2.56 8.66
N ARG A 195 11.72 2.86 9.55
CA ARG A 195 11.47 2.91 11.00
C ARG A 195 10.45 3.98 11.37
N LYS A 196 10.52 5.18 10.77
CA LYS A 196 9.52 6.24 11.01
C LYS A 196 8.13 5.81 10.52
N PHE A 197 8.06 5.11 9.39
CA PHE A 197 6.81 4.61 8.85
C PHE A 197 6.19 3.53 9.73
N GLN A 198 6.99 2.59 10.24
CA GLN A 198 6.54 1.61 11.23
C GLN A 198 6.00 2.28 12.49
N ARG A 199 6.69 3.32 12.99
CA ARG A 199 6.19 4.12 14.12
C ARG A 199 4.89 4.85 13.81
N PHE A 200 4.71 5.32 12.57
CA PHE A 200 3.47 5.94 12.11
C PHE A 200 2.32 4.93 12.07
N ALA A 201 2.55 3.72 11.55
CA ALA A 201 1.57 2.63 11.61
C ALA A 201 1.25 2.25 13.07
N ASP A 202 2.25 2.19 13.95
CA ASP A 202 2.03 1.93 15.38
C ASP A 202 1.19 3.03 16.03
N ALA A 203 1.44 4.30 15.72
CA ALA A 203 0.62 5.43 16.17
C ALA A 203 -0.85 5.24 15.79
N LEU A 204 -1.12 4.95 14.51
CA LEU A 204 -2.47 4.76 13.99
C LEU A 204 -3.19 3.55 14.61
N ALA A 205 -2.45 2.50 14.97
CA ALA A 205 -2.98 1.29 15.62
C ALA A 205 -3.05 1.36 17.15
N SER A 206 -2.57 2.45 17.77
CA SER A 206 -2.60 2.64 19.23
C SER A 206 -3.88 3.37 19.66
N GLU A 207 -4.14 3.42 20.96
CA GLU A 207 -5.24 4.26 21.48
C GLU A 207 -4.97 5.76 21.20
N PRO A 208 -6.00 6.61 21.09
CA PRO A 208 -5.84 7.97 20.58
C PRO A 208 -4.78 8.82 21.27
N LYS A 209 -4.69 8.73 22.61
CA LYS A 209 -3.74 9.53 23.37
C LYS A 209 -2.29 9.15 23.03
N GLU A 210 -1.96 7.86 23.10
CA GLU A 210 -0.64 7.33 22.78
C GLU A 210 -0.28 7.55 21.31
N GLY A 211 -1.24 7.28 20.40
CA GLY A 211 -1.02 7.47 18.98
C GLY A 211 -0.69 8.93 18.63
N VAL A 212 -1.40 9.90 19.21
CA VAL A 212 -1.14 11.32 18.98
C VAL A 212 0.20 11.77 19.57
N GLU A 213 0.62 11.23 20.71
CA GLU A 213 1.96 11.48 21.26
C GLU A 213 3.05 11.03 20.29
N ILE A 214 2.93 9.83 19.71
CA ILE A 214 3.88 9.33 18.69
C ILE A 214 3.84 10.20 17.42
N LEU A 215 2.64 10.61 16.95
CA LEU A 215 2.52 11.50 15.79
C LEU A 215 3.22 12.85 16.03
N ARG A 216 3.11 13.42 17.25
CA ARG A 216 3.81 14.66 17.62
C ARG A 216 5.32 14.51 17.56
N GLU A 217 5.84 13.38 18.00
CA GLU A 217 7.28 13.09 17.90
C GLU A 217 7.73 13.00 16.46
N LEU A 218 6.94 12.36 15.59
CA LEU A 218 7.26 12.21 14.16
C LEU A 218 7.29 13.54 13.41
N VAL A 219 6.46 14.52 13.81
CA VAL A 219 6.49 15.86 13.21
C VAL A 219 7.63 16.75 13.73
N GLY A 220 8.30 16.35 14.82
CA GLY A 220 9.52 16.99 15.29
C GLY A 220 9.33 18.44 15.75
N GLY A 221 8.17 18.76 16.34
CA GLY A 221 7.85 20.11 16.83
C GLY A 221 7.36 21.11 15.77
N ARG A 222 7.34 20.72 14.49
CA ARG A 222 6.70 21.49 13.42
C ARG A 222 5.18 21.46 13.57
N GLU A 223 4.50 22.43 12.95
CA GLU A 223 3.05 22.33 12.76
C GLU A 223 2.75 21.07 11.94
N GLY A 224 1.99 20.15 12.54
CA GLY A 224 1.81 18.80 12.03
C GLY A 224 0.41 18.54 11.52
N TYR A 225 0.31 17.86 10.39
CA TYR A 225 -0.94 17.37 9.84
C TYR A 225 -0.86 15.88 9.57
N VAL A 226 -1.97 15.17 9.81
CA VAL A 226 -2.16 13.80 9.34
C VAL A 226 -3.20 13.78 8.24
N VAL A 227 -2.86 13.21 7.10
CA VAL A 227 -3.81 12.91 6.03
C VAL A 227 -4.05 11.40 6.03
N VAL A 228 -5.30 11.01 6.23
CA VAL A 228 -5.73 9.61 6.19
C VAL A 228 -6.78 9.42 5.11
N HIS A 229 -6.76 8.26 4.47
CA HIS A 229 -7.83 7.79 3.60
C HIS A 229 -8.59 6.66 4.28
N ILE A 230 -9.89 6.51 4.01
CA ILE A 230 -10.72 5.41 4.56
C ILE A 230 -10.08 4.04 4.32
N ALA A 231 -9.48 3.84 3.14
CA ALA A 231 -8.82 2.57 2.78
C ALA A 231 -7.54 2.27 3.62
N ASP A 232 -6.95 3.27 4.27
CA ASP A 232 -5.77 3.06 5.11
C ASP A 232 -6.07 2.16 6.31
N ILE A 233 -7.34 2.06 6.73
CA ILE A 233 -7.74 1.13 7.79
C ILE A 233 -7.45 -0.33 7.41
N TYR A 234 -7.64 -0.67 6.14
CA TYR A 234 -7.35 -2.01 5.65
C TYR A 234 -5.84 -2.25 5.54
N LYS A 235 -5.07 -1.26 5.06
CA LYS A 235 -3.60 -1.33 5.04
C LYS A 235 -3.04 -1.53 6.45
N LEU A 236 -3.58 -0.81 7.43
CA LEU A 236 -3.21 -0.94 8.83
C LEU A 236 -3.56 -2.32 9.40
N GLY A 237 -4.76 -2.86 9.09
CA GLY A 237 -5.16 -4.20 9.51
C GLY A 237 -4.27 -5.31 8.94
N LEU A 238 -3.74 -5.14 7.72
CA LEU A 238 -2.74 -6.05 7.16
C LEU A 238 -1.38 -5.93 7.87
N MET A 239 -0.96 -4.74 8.28
CA MET A 239 0.32 -4.50 8.96
C MET A 239 0.31 -4.85 10.46
N ARG A 240 -0.85 -4.74 11.12
CA ARG A 240 -1.03 -4.89 12.57
C ARG A 240 -2.29 -5.72 12.90
N PRO A 241 -2.41 -6.97 12.40
CA PRO A 241 -3.62 -7.77 12.59
C PRO A 241 -3.96 -8.05 14.06
N ASP A 242 -2.97 -8.05 14.96
CA ASP A 242 -3.19 -8.25 16.40
C ASP A 242 -3.72 -6.99 17.13
N ARG A 243 -3.62 -5.83 16.49
CA ARG A 243 -4.06 -4.54 17.06
C ARG A 243 -5.38 -4.05 16.48
N ILE A 244 -5.58 -4.27 15.19
CA ILE A 244 -6.80 -3.88 14.49
C ILE A 244 -7.22 -4.97 13.51
N GLY A 245 -8.39 -5.54 13.76
CA GLY A 245 -9.01 -6.52 12.88
C GLY A 245 -9.97 -5.81 11.92
N VAL A 246 -9.74 -6.03 10.62
CA VAL A 246 -10.47 -5.34 9.55
C VAL A 246 -10.89 -6.33 8.49
N ALA A 247 -12.17 -6.26 8.11
CA ALA A 247 -12.72 -6.92 6.93
C ALA A 247 -13.19 -5.87 5.92
N TYR A 248 -13.32 -6.25 4.66
CA TYR A 248 -13.95 -5.40 3.65
C TYR A 248 -14.97 -6.19 2.84
N LYS A 249 -15.91 -5.47 2.20
CA LYS A 249 -16.81 -6.04 1.21
C LYS A 249 -17.25 -4.97 0.22
N ASP A 250 -17.32 -5.40 -1.04
CA ASP A 250 -17.85 -4.59 -2.13
C ASP A 250 -19.34 -4.87 -2.32
N PHE A 251 -20.09 -3.80 -2.46
CA PHE A 251 -21.53 -3.78 -2.68
C PHE A 251 -21.80 -3.14 -4.05
N PRO A 252 -22.14 -3.95 -5.07
CA PRO A 252 -22.55 -3.43 -6.36
C PRO A 252 -23.82 -2.59 -6.25
N VAL A 253 -23.87 -1.49 -6.97
CA VAL A 253 -25.04 -0.60 -7.08
C VAL A 253 -25.35 -0.27 -8.52
N LYS A 254 -26.62 0.12 -8.76
CA LYS A 254 -27.06 0.61 -10.07
C LYS A 254 -26.60 2.03 -10.38
N GLY A 255 -26.10 2.76 -9.37
CA GLY A 255 -25.54 4.10 -9.46
C GLY A 255 -25.28 4.68 -8.08
N SER A 256 -24.50 5.77 -8.03
CA SER A 256 -24.08 6.44 -6.80
C SER A 256 -25.21 7.03 -5.94
N THR A 257 -26.45 7.09 -6.47
CA THR A 257 -27.64 7.57 -5.77
C THR A 257 -28.42 6.50 -5.01
N ASP A 258 -28.12 5.21 -5.20
CA ASP A 258 -28.79 4.08 -4.52
C ASP A 258 -28.21 3.82 -3.11
N VAL A 259 -27.99 4.89 -2.35
CA VAL A 259 -27.32 4.84 -1.04
C VAL A 259 -28.20 4.15 0.02
N HIS A 260 -29.53 4.27 -0.10
CA HIS A 260 -30.47 3.71 0.88
C HIS A 260 -30.55 2.18 0.81
N GLY A 261 -30.56 1.59 -0.39
CA GLY A 261 -30.55 0.13 -0.54
C GLY A 261 -29.25 -0.48 -0.02
N VAL A 262 -28.12 0.16 -0.32
CA VAL A 262 -26.78 -0.26 0.15
C VAL A 262 -26.68 -0.26 1.66
N ASN A 263 -27.17 0.77 2.34
CA ASN A 263 -27.05 0.86 3.79
C ASN A 263 -27.74 -0.32 4.51
N ILE A 264 -28.89 -0.78 3.99
CA ILE A 264 -29.58 -1.98 4.51
C ILE A 264 -28.72 -3.23 4.33
N MET A 265 -28.13 -3.40 3.13
CA MET A 265 -27.25 -4.53 2.83
C MET A 265 -26.00 -4.55 3.72
N ILE A 266 -25.39 -3.39 3.96
CA ILE A 266 -24.21 -3.23 4.82
C ILE A 266 -24.56 -3.57 6.27
N LYS A 267 -25.65 -3.02 6.81
CA LYS A 267 -26.07 -3.31 8.20
C LYS A 267 -26.40 -4.79 8.40
N ARG A 268 -27.03 -5.42 7.42
CA ARG A 268 -27.29 -6.86 7.46
C ARG A 268 -25.98 -7.64 7.48
N TRP A 269 -25.03 -7.31 6.61
CA TRP A 269 -23.72 -7.95 6.56
C TRP A 269 -22.93 -7.77 7.88
N GLU A 270 -22.95 -6.56 8.44
CA GLU A 270 -22.38 -6.25 9.75
C GLU A 270 -22.96 -7.14 10.86
N GLY A 271 -24.30 -7.23 10.93
CA GLY A 271 -25.00 -8.04 11.92
C GLY A 271 -24.76 -9.55 11.75
N ASP A 272 -24.84 -10.05 10.52
CA ASP A 272 -24.64 -11.46 10.18
C ASP A 272 -23.21 -11.93 10.56
N ASN A 273 -22.21 -11.05 10.43
CA ASN A 273 -20.81 -11.34 10.76
C ASN A 273 -20.39 -10.85 12.17
N LYS A 274 -21.29 -10.22 12.93
CA LYS A 274 -21.05 -9.68 14.27
C LYS A 274 -19.87 -8.69 14.32
N TYR A 275 -19.76 -7.85 13.30
CA TYR A 275 -18.75 -6.78 13.28
C TYR A 275 -19.13 -5.65 14.25
N ALA A 276 -18.11 -4.98 14.78
CA ALA A 276 -18.27 -3.96 15.83
C ALA A 276 -18.59 -2.56 15.29
N GLY A 277 -18.33 -2.33 14.01
CA GLY A 277 -18.63 -1.08 13.33
C GLY A 277 -18.17 -1.10 11.88
N HIS A 278 -18.61 -0.12 11.09
CA HIS A 278 -18.23 -0.02 9.70
C HIS A 278 -18.06 1.43 9.22
N THR A 279 -17.40 1.60 8.10
CA THR A 279 -17.40 2.81 7.28
C THR A 279 -17.55 2.43 5.82
N VAL A 280 -17.99 3.38 5.00
CA VAL A 280 -18.32 3.15 3.60
C VAL A 280 -17.68 4.23 2.74
N HIS A 281 -17.11 3.83 1.61
CA HIS A 281 -16.57 4.71 0.60
C HIS A 281 -17.20 4.41 -0.76
N GLY A 282 -17.59 5.46 -1.48
CA GLY A 282 -18.08 5.39 -2.85
C GLY A 282 -16.91 5.08 -3.79
N PHE A 283 -16.59 3.79 -3.90
CA PHE A 283 -15.39 3.30 -4.53
C PHE A 283 -15.37 3.59 -6.05
N SER A 284 -16.51 3.37 -6.70
CA SER A 284 -16.77 3.78 -8.08
C SER A 284 -18.23 4.18 -8.24
N ASP A 285 -18.63 4.61 -9.43
CA ASP A 285 -20.04 4.99 -9.69
C ASP A 285 -21.01 3.83 -9.45
N ASN A 286 -20.51 2.59 -9.51
CA ASN A 286 -21.31 1.36 -9.44
C ASN A 286 -20.91 0.43 -8.28
N ILE A 287 -19.95 0.83 -7.42
CA ILE A 287 -19.50 0.01 -6.29
C ILE A 287 -19.30 0.88 -5.06
N PHE A 288 -19.90 0.45 -3.94
CA PHE A 288 -19.53 0.92 -2.61
C PHE A 288 -18.67 -0.12 -1.92
N ARG A 289 -17.52 0.30 -1.38
CA ARG A 289 -16.69 -0.56 -0.53
C ARG A 289 -16.95 -0.21 0.92
N ALA A 290 -17.33 -1.19 1.70
CA ALA A 290 -17.45 -1.05 3.15
C ALA A 290 -16.25 -1.72 3.83
N TYR A 291 -15.71 -1.06 4.84
CA TYR A 291 -14.69 -1.60 5.74
C TYR A 291 -15.32 -1.80 7.11
N PHE A 292 -15.11 -2.97 7.71
CA PHE A 292 -15.70 -3.39 8.96
C PHE A 292 -14.61 -3.65 9.98
N LEU A 293 -14.84 -3.22 11.23
CA LEU A 293 -14.00 -3.59 12.36
C LEU A 293 -14.51 -4.89 12.96
N THR A 294 -13.62 -5.87 13.11
CA THR A 294 -14.01 -7.22 13.51
C THR A 294 -14.33 -7.38 14.99
N ASP A 295 -13.89 -6.43 15.82
CA ASP A 295 -14.01 -6.49 17.28
C ASP A 295 -14.03 -5.09 17.92
N GLU A 296 -14.46 -5.04 19.17
CA GLU A 296 -14.56 -3.79 19.93
C GLU A 296 -13.21 -3.13 20.20
N LYS A 297 -12.13 -3.91 20.34
CA LYS A 297 -10.77 -3.38 20.57
C LYS A 297 -10.34 -2.51 19.38
N SER A 298 -10.63 -2.98 18.18
CA SER A 298 -10.32 -2.30 16.92
C SER A 298 -10.98 -0.92 16.83
N THR A 299 -12.16 -0.74 17.42
CA THR A 299 -12.88 0.54 17.46
C THR A 299 -12.15 1.61 18.28
N LYS A 300 -11.25 1.20 19.18
CA LYS A 300 -10.51 2.10 20.07
C LYS A 300 -9.19 2.57 19.49
N THR A 301 -8.82 2.15 18.28
CA THR A 301 -7.59 2.61 17.63
C THR A 301 -7.72 4.05 17.14
N LEU A 302 -6.61 4.77 17.10
CA LEU A 302 -6.56 6.16 16.64
C LEU A 302 -7.14 6.30 15.23
N LEU A 303 -6.72 5.43 14.30
CA LEU A 303 -7.23 5.49 12.92
C LEU A 303 -8.74 5.24 12.85
N ALA A 304 -9.28 4.27 13.59
CA ALA A 304 -10.73 4.02 13.62
C ALA A 304 -11.52 5.23 14.13
N GLN A 305 -10.99 5.99 15.09
CA GLN A 305 -11.61 7.20 15.62
C GLN A 305 -11.43 8.44 14.72
N MET A 306 -10.45 8.42 13.83
CA MET A 306 -10.20 9.44 12.80
C MET A 306 -10.95 9.19 11.48
N LEU A 307 -11.63 8.06 11.32
CA LEU A 307 -12.40 7.75 10.12
C LEU A 307 -13.89 7.88 10.42
N PRO A 308 -14.75 8.15 9.42
CA PRO A 308 -16.21 8.23 9.59
C PRO A 308 -16.82 6.84 9.81
N MET A 309 -16.42 6.18 10.90
CA MET A 309 -16.95 4.90 11.37
C MET A 309 -18.30 5.13 12.06
N THR A 310 -19.19 4.14 12.04
CA THR A 310 -20.44 4.15 12.82
C THR A 310 -20.23 4.30 14.32
N THR A 311 -19.02 4.05 14.82
CA THR A 311 -18.62 4.11 16.23
C THR A 311 -17.79 5.35 16.59
N SER A 312 -17.64 6.30 15.66
CA SER A 312 -16.77 7.46 15.80
C SER A 312 -17.53 8.78 15.68
N LEU A 313 -17.01 9.83 16.33
CA LEU A 313 -17.51 11.20 16.23
C LEU A 313 -16.39 12.12 15.74
N ILE A 314 -16.08 12.05 14.45
CA ILE A 314 -14.90 12.70 13.85
C ILE A 314 -14.86 14.22 13.99
N LEU A 315 -16.01 14.89 14.14
CA LEU A 315 -16.08 16.35 14.32
C LEU A 315 -15.73 16.79 15.74
N ASP A 316 -16.01 15.93 16.72
CA ASP A 316 -15.79 16.20 18.15
C ASP A 316 -14.53 15.50 18.69
N PHE A 317 -13.77 14.85 17.81
CA PHE A 317 -12.58 14.08 18.18
C PHE A 317 -11.46 15.00 18.66
N GLN A 318 -11.34 15.18 19.97
CA GLN A 318 -10.38 16.10 20.57
C GLN A 318 -8.89 15.76 20.38
N PRO A 319 -8.46 14.48 20.28
CA PRO A 319 -7.04 14.15 20.14
C PRO A 319 -6.36 14.78 18.92
N VAL A 320 -7.09 14.96 17.81
CA VAL A 320 -6.65 15.69 16.61
C VAL A 320 -7.82 16.41 15.96
N GLN A 321 -7.62 17.62 15.46
CA GLN A 321 -8.70 18.43 14.93
C GLN A 321 -8.91 18.18 13.44
N LEU A 322 -10.10 17.73 13.02
CA LEU A 322 -10.45 17.66 11.59
C LEU A 322 -10.49 19.07 11.00
N VAL A 323 -9.70 19.32 9.96
CA VAL A 323 -9.62 20.63 9.28
C VAL A 323 -10.15 20.61 7.85
N TYR A 324 -10.13 19.45 7.20
CA TYR A 324 -10.64 19.29 5.84
C TYR A 324 -11.04 17.84 5.57
N LYS A 325 -12.05 17.66 4.71
CA LYS A 325 -12.52 16.35 4.25
C LYS A 325 -12.94 16.48 2.79
N GLU A 326 -12.49 15.54 1.97
CA GLU A 326 -12.86 15.42 0.57
C GLU A 326 -12.95 13.94 0.21
N GLY A 327 -14.13 13.49 -0.24
CA GLY A 327 -14.36 12.06 -0.51
C GLY A 327 -13.98 11.15 0.66
N GLY A 328 -13.08 10.20 0.39
CA GLY A 328 -12.52 9.27 1.38
C GLY A 328 -11.32 9.82 2.17
N TYR A 329 -10.83 11.02 1.85
CA TYR A 329 -9.70 11.66 2.53
C TYR A 329 -10.15 12.56 3.69
N LEU A 330 -9.42 12.48 4.79
CA LEU A 330 -9.58 13.34 5.96
C LEU A 330 -8.24 13.93 6.36
N VAL A 331 -8.22 15.23 6.62
CA VAL A 331 -7.04 15.98 7.03
C VAL A 331 -7.23 16.45 8.45
N TYR A 332 -6.33 16.02 9.33
CA TYR A 332 -6.33 16.35 10.74
C TYR A 332 -5.12 17.21 11.10
N LYS A 333 -5.33 18.25 11.90
CA LYS A 333 -4.27 19.02 12.53
C LYS A 333 -3.86 18.33 13.84
N ILE A 334 -2.57 18.09 14.00
CA ILE A 334 -1.97 17.55 15.21
C ILE A 334 -1.81 18.70 16.21
N PRO A 335 -2.34 18.60 17.44
CA PRO A 335 -2.16 19.65 18.43
C PRO A 335 -0.69 19.79 18.82
N SER A 336 -0.24 21.03 18.97
CA SER A 336 1.11 21.34 19.47
C SER A 336 1.34 20.76 20.88
N ALA A 337 2.60 20.43 21.20
CA ALA A 337 2.96 19.87 22.50
C ALA A 337 2.85 20.87 23.68
N GLN A 338 2.70 22.17 23.38
CA GLN A 338 2.40 23.22 24.36
C GLN A 338 0.97 23.74 24.16
N PRO A 339 0.22 24.02 25.23
CA PRO A 339 -1.01 24.79 25.09
C PRO A 339 -0.64 26.12 24.45
N SER A 340 -1.34 26.47 23.37
CA SER A 340 -1.36 27.83 22.85
C SER A 340 -1.90 28.73 23.96
N ASN A 341 -0.99 29.35 24.72
CA ASN A 341 -1.33 30.45 25.60
C ASN A 341 -1.73 31.63 24.70
N ASN A 342 -3.02 31.73 24.39
CA ASN A 342 -3.64 32.97 23.97
C ASN A 342 -4.24 33.67 25.19
#